data_AF-A0A7S3W7Z0-F1
#
_entry.id   AF-A0A7S3W7Z0-F1
#
_cell.length_a   1.000
_cell.length_b   1.000
_cell.length_c   1.000
_cell.angle_alpha   90.00
_cell.angle_beta   90.00
_cell.angle_gamma   90.00
#
_symmetry.space_group_name_H-M   'P 1'
#
loop_
_entity.id
_entity.type
_entity.pdbx_description
1 polymer ?
#
loop_
_entity_poly.entity_id
_entity_poly.type
_entity_poly.pdbx_seq_one_letter_code
_entity_poly.pdbx_strand_id
1 'polypeptide(L)'
;KAIVKLVPHRGVLKVTGTEMSIEAVRNKLAGFAGPRRQLPAPVWAELMRTRKTGCTGRGEGTLGRLLAATGCRIYIERTNNEVRLFSPPEIVSIADRLLEQFCEECSEEIVDTGDVTLCPPMLDSL
;
A
#
# COMPACT_ATOMS: atom_id res chain seq x y z
N LYS A 1 4.41 23.08 -17.77
CA LYS A 1 5.43 22.06 -17.39
C LYS A 1 6.24 22.66 -16.24
N ALA A 2 6.26 22.03 -15.06
CA ALA A 2 7.03 22.53 -13.91
C ALA A 2 8.44 21.93 -13.89
N ILE A 3 9.42 22.72 -13.47
CA ILE A 3 10.78 22.28 -13.12
C ILE A 3 10.82 22.14 -11.60
N VAL A 4 11.26 20.98 -11.12
CA VAL A 4 11.29 20.64 -9.70
C VAL A 4 12.73 20.37 -9.29
N LYS A 5 13.21 21.06 -8.26
CA LYS A 5 14.54 20.86 -7.68
C LYS A 5 14.44 20.66 -6.17
N LEU A 6 14.84 19.49 -5.69
CA LEU A 6 14.98 19.22 -4.26
C LEU A 6 16.21 19.98 -3.73
N VAL A 7 16.07 20.65 -2.60
CA VAL A 7 17.16 21.28 -1.86
C VAL A 7 17.37 20.48 -0.57
N PRO A 8 18.25 19.44 -0.59
CA PRO A 8 18.28 18.40 0.45
C PRO A 8 18.59 18.96 1.84
N HIS A 9 19.54 19.88 1.94
CA HIS A 9 19.97 20.48 3.21
C HIS A 9 18.93 21.38 3.87
N ARG A 10 17.83 21.69 3.17
CA ARG A 10 16.73 22.52 3.70
C ARG A 10 15.40 21.76 3.78
N GLY A 11 15.31 20.55 3.24
CA GLY A 11 14.03 19.82 3.16
C GLY A 11 12.97 20.53 2.30
N VAL A 12 13.37 21.43 1.39
CA VAL A 12 12.44 22.23 0.56
C VAL A 12 12.51 21.80 -0.89
N LEU A 13 11.34 21.77 -1.55
CA LEU A 13 11.21 21.57 -2.99
C LEU A 13 11.07 22.94 -3.67
N LYS A 14 12.03 23.33 -4.51
CA LYS A 14 11.90 24.53 -5.35
C LYS A 14 11.19 24.16 -6.64
N VAL A 15 10.04 24.77 -6.89
CA VAL A 15 9.21 24.54 -8.09
C VAL A 15 9.15 25.81 -8.93
N THR A 16 9.45 25.71 -10.21
CA THR A 16 9.35 26.82 -11.17
C THR A 16 8.40 26.42 -12.29
N GLY A 17 7.37 27.22 -12.55
CA GLY A 17 6.38 26.95 -13.59
C GLY A 17 5.19 27.92 -13.51
N THR A 18 4.15 27.67 -14.29
CA THR A 18 2.87 28.39 -14.18
C THR A 18 2.18 28.08 -12.86
N GLU A 19 1.27 28.94 -12.38
CA GLU A 19 0.52 28.70 -11.15
C GLU A 19 -0.19 27.34 -11.16
N MET A 20 -0.86 27.00 -12.26
CA MET A 20 -1.47 25.67 -12.46
C MET A 20 -0.45 24.53 -12.32
N SER A 21 0.77 24.71 -12.81
CA SER A 21 1.82 23.68 -12.72
C SER A 21 2.36 23.54 -11.29
N ILE A 22 2.47 24.66 -10.57
CA ILE A 22 2.90 24.69 -9.17
C ILE A 22 1.84 24.05 -8.28
N GLU A 23 0.56 24.37 -8.51
CA GLU A 23 -0.57 23.79 -7.78
C GLU A 23 -0.67 22.29 -8.01
N ALA A 24 -0.45 21.82 -9.24
CA ALA A 24 -0.36 20.39 -9.52
C ALA A 24 0.79 19.69 -8.76
N VAL A 25 1.91 20.37 -8.51
CA VAL A 25 3.01 19.83 -7.69
C VAL A 25 2.64 19.85 -6.21
N ARG A 26 1.97 20.89 -5.71
CA ARG A 26 1.45 20.93 -4.32
C ARG A 26 0.49 19.78 -4.06
N ASN A 27 -0.45 19.54 -4.96
CA ASN A 27 -1.40 18.41 -4.85
C ASN A 27 -0.69 17.06 -4.86
N LYS A 28 0.35 16.90 -5.68
CA LYS A 28 1.20 15.69 -5.65
C LYS A 28 2.00 15.55 -4.35
N LEU A 29 2.51 16.66 -3.81
CA LEU A 29 3.26 16.68 -2.54
C LEU A 29 2.37 16.35 -1.33
N ALA A 30 1.15 16.88 -1.30
CA ALA A 30 0.16 16.49 -0.29
C ALA A 30 -0.08 14.96 -0.34
N GLY A 31 -0.14 14.40 -1.54
CA GLY A 31 -0.20 12.96 -1.76
C GLY A 31 1.05 12.19 -1.31
N PHE A 32 2.18 12.81 -1.00
CA PHE A 32 3.38 12.14 -0.46
C PHE A 32 3.48 12.17 1.08
N ALA A 33 2.60 12.89 1.77
CA ALA A 33 2.50 12.92 3.23
C ALA A 33 1.34 12.03 3.73
N GLY A 34 1.14 10.90 3.06
CA GLY A 34 0.03 9.97 3.28
C GLY A 34 -0.12 9.48 4.73
N PRO A 35 -1.36 9.21 5.19
CA PRO A 35 -1.57 8.63 6.51
C PRO A 35 -0.95 7.25 6.62
N ARG A 36 -0.61 6.90 7.85
CA ARG A 36 -0.14 5.58 8.26
C ARG A 36 -1.30 4.80 8.83
N ARG A 37 -1.45 3.55 8.41
CA ARG A 37 -2.45 2.62 8.96
C ARG A 37 -1.77 1.36 9.45
N GLN A 38 -2.02 1.02 10.71
CA GLN A 38 -1.67 -0.29 11.26
C GLN A 38 -2.65 -1.34 10.77
N LEU A 39 -2.13 -2.51 10.42
CA LEU A 39 -2.88 -3.63 9.87
C LEU A 39 -2.74 -4.85 10.79
N PRO A 40 -3.80 -5.68 10.86
CA PRO A 40 -3.68 -7.02 11.42
C PRO A 40 -2.56 -7.82 10.74
N ALA A 41 -1.90 -8.70 11.49
CA ALA A 41 -0.87 -9.59 10.98
C ALA A 41 -1.29 -10.40 9.72
N PRO A 42 -2.47 -11.06 9.67
CA PRO A 42 -2.88 -11.82 8.48
C PRO A 42 -3.01 -10.95 7.23
N VAL A 43 -3.62 -9.78 7.38
CA VAL A 43 -3.79 -8.79 6.31
C VAL A 43 -2.43 -8.36 5.77
N TRP A 44 -1.51 -8.03 6.68
CA TRP A 44 -0.17 -7.59 6.30
C TRP A 44 0.60 -8.69 5.56
N ALA A 45 0.50 -9.93 6.03
CA ALA A 45 1.12 -11.08 5.39
C ALA A 45 0.60 -11.27 3.95
N GLU A 46 -0.71 -11.16 3.74
CA GLU A 46 -1.32 -11.30 2.41
C GLU A 46 -0.92 -10.14 1.46
N LEU A 47 -0.84 -8.91 1.96
CA LEU A 47 -0.33 -7.78 1.19
C LEU A 47 1.15 -7.96 0.83
N MET A 48 1.97 -8.45 1.75
CA MET A 48 3.39 -8.74 1.51
C MET A 48 3.57 -9.88 0.50
N ARG A 49 2.73 -10.92 0.55
CA ARG A 49 2.72 -12.03 -0.41
C ARG A 49 2.39 -11.53 -1.82
N THR A 50 1.38 -10.68 -1.95
CA THR A 50 0.89 -10.17 -3.25
C THR A 50 1.61 -8.92 -3.74
N ARG A 51 2.58 -8.41 -2.98
CA ARG A 51 3.38 -7.21 -3.31
C ARG A 51 3.96 -7.24 -4.72
N LYS A 52 4.65 -8.33 -5.09
CA LYS A 52 5.39 -8.39 -6.37
C LYS A 52 4.46 -8.43 -7.58
N THR A 53 3.32 -9.10 -7.47
CA THR A 53 2.32 -9.21 -8.53
C THR A 53 1.41 -7.98 -8.59
N GLY A 54 1.19 -7.30 -7.46
CA GLY A 54 0.28 -6.17 -7.35
C GLY A 54 0.84 -4.81 -7.78
N CYS A 55 2.17 -4.59 -7.77
CA CYS A 55 2.80 -3.26 -7.99
C CYS A 55 2.37 -2.49 -9.25
N THR A 56 1.86 -3.17 -10.29
CA THR A 56 1.47 -2.55 -11.56
C THR A 56 -0.03 -2.26 -11.66
N GLY A 57 -0.83 -2.59 -10.62
CA GLY A 57 -2.30 -2.50 -10.67
C GLY A 57 -2.93 -3.47 -11.67
N ARG A 58 -2.15 -4.43 -12.21
CA ARG A 58 -2.62 -5.47 -13.14
C ARG A 58 -2.53 -6.88 -12.54
N GLY A 59 -2.13 -7.00 -11.28
CA GLY A 59 -2.03 -8.27 -10.59
C GLY A 59 -3.38 -8.72 -10.04
N GLU A 60 -3.68 -10.01 -10.13
CA GLU A 60 -4.86 -10.61 -9.51
C GLU A 60 -4.78 -10.67 -7.98
N GLY A 61 -3.59 -10.48 -7.41
CA GLY A 61 -3.39 -10.44 -5.97
C GLY A 61 -4.09 -9.26 -5.29
N THR A 62 -4.35 -9.40 -3.99
CA THR A 62 -5.10 -8.42 -3.17
C THR A 62 -4.58 -6.99 -3.30
N LEU A 63 -3.27 -6.78 -3.23
CA LEU A 63 -2.68 -5.45 -3.44
C LEU A 63 -2.99 -4.92 -4.85
N GLY A 64 -2.90 -5.77 -5.88
CA GLY A 64 -3.18 -5.39 -7.26
C GLY A 64 -4.62 -4.93 -7.46
N ARG A 65 -5.60 -5.66 -6.89
CA ARG A 65 -7.02 -5.28 -6.91
C ARG A 65 -7.25 -3.94 -6.19
N LEU A 66 -6.61 -3.74 -5.04
CA LEU A 66 -6.77 -2.52 -4.26
C LEU A 66 -6.15 -1.30 -4.96
N LEU A 67 -4.99 -1.48 -5.61
CA LEU A 67 -4.38 -0.46 -6.46
C LEU A 67 -5.24 -0.17 -7.72
N ALA A 68 -5.81 -1.18 -8.35
CA ALA A 68 -6.67 -1.03 -9.53
C ALA A 68 -7.97 -0.29 -9.20
N ALA A 69 -8.58 -0.58 -8.05
CA ALA A 69 -9.84 0.04 -7.62
C ALA A 69 -9.67 1.53 -7.24
N THR A 70 -8.52 1.90 -6.67
CA THR A 70 -8.34 3.23 -6.06
C THR A 70 -7.41 4.12 -6.87
N GLY A 71 -6.47 3.55 -7.62
CA GLY A 71 -5.30 4.29 -8.11
C GLY A 71 -4.39 4.81 -6.99
N CYS A 72 -4.65 4.44 -5.73
CA CYS A 72 -3.87 4.89 -4.59
C CYS A 72 -2.47 4.29 -4.64
N ARG A 73 -1.42 5.05 -4.36
CA ARG A 73 -0.09 4.48 -4.25
C ARG A 73 0.13 3.99 -2.82
N ILE A 74 0.32 2.69 -2.65
CA ILE A 74 0.45 2.08 -1.33
C ILE A 74 1.88 1.62 -1.11
N TYR A 75 2.44 2.05 0.02
CA TYR A 75 3.70 1.53 0.52
C TYR A 75 3.44 0.61 1.70
N ILE A 76 3.96 -0.60 1.62
CA ILE A 76 3.87 -1.59 2.69
C ILE A 76 5.20 -1.55 3.45
N GLU A 77 5.13 -1.22 4.73
CA GLU A 77 6.28 -1.27 5.63
C GLU A 77 6.65 -2.74 5.88
N ARG A 78 7.95 -3.04 5.89
CA ARG A 78 8.42 -4.45 5.90
C ARG A 78 8.62 -5.02 7.30
N THR A 79 8.79 -4.15 8.28
CA THR A 79 9.14 -4.55 9.66
C THR A 79 8.04 -4.25 10.65
N ASN A 80 7.19 -3.28 10.34
CA ASN A 80 6.02 -2.94 11.12
C ASN A 80 4.81 -3.23 10.24
N ASN A 81 3.77 -3.82 10.81
CA ASN A 81 2.54 -4.19 10.10
C ASN A 81 1.73 -2.95 9.69
N GLU A 82 2.34 -2.07 8.90
CA GLU A 82 1.86 -0.73 8.57
C GLU A 82 1.85 -0.54 7.05
N VAL A 83 0.86 0.20 6.57
CA VAL A 83 0.83 0.73 5.22
C VAL A 83 0.75 2.25 5.22
N ARG A 84 1.27 2.85 4.15
CA ARG A 84 1.14 4.28 3.86
C ARG A 84 0.43 4.50 2.55
N LEU A 85 -0.57 5.37 2.58
CA LEU A 85 -1.45 5.66 1.46
C LEU A 85 -1.08 7.00 0.83
N PHE A 86 -0.57 7.00 -0.39
CA PHE A 86 -0.10 8.18 -1.08
C PHE A 86 -1.05 8.56 -2.22
N SER A 87 -1.96 9.48 -1.99
CA SER A 87 -2.91 10.02 -2.98
C SER A 87 -3.67 11.25 -2.45
N PRO A 88 -4.49 11.94 -3.27
CA PRO A 88 -5.43 12.94 -2.78
C PRO A 88 -6.34 12.38 -1.66
N PRO A 89 -6.80 13.22 -0.72
CA PRO A 89 -7.56 12.78 0.47
C PRO A 89 -8.79 11.94 0.16
N GLU A 90 -9.47 12.23 -0.94
CA GLU A 90 -10.68 11.52 -1.38
C GLU A 90 -10.35 10.07 -1.75
N ILE A 91 -9.25 9.89 -2.48
CA ILE A 91 -8.76 8.57 -2.90
C ILE A 91 -8.19 7.80 -1.71
N VAL A 92 -7.50 8.49 -0.80
CA VAL A 92 -7.02 7.91 0.45
C VAL A 92 -8.18 7.37 1.28
N SER A 93 -9.28 8.14 1.43
CA SER A 93 -10.46 7.67 2.17
C SER A 93 -11.08 6.41 1.56
N ILE A 94 -11.11 6.29 0.23
CA ILE A 94 -11.62 5.09 -0.45
C ILE A 94 -10.68 3.90 -0.22
N ALA A 95 -9.37 4.09 -0.39
CA ALA A 95 -8.38 3.04 -0.16
C ALA A 95 -8.37 2.56 1.30
N ASP A 96 -8.58 3.48 2.23
CA ASP A 96 -8.65 3.20 3.65
C ASP A 96 -9.86 2.31 4.01
N ARG A 97 -11.04 2.59 3.42
CA ARG A 97 -12.24 1.74 3.60
C ARG A 97 -12.08 0.35 2.99
N LEU A 98 -11.47 0.25 1.81
CA LEU A 98 -11.21 -1.06 1.19
C LEU A 98 -10.21 -1.89 2.02
N LEU A 99 -9.22 -1.22 2.63
CA LEU A 99 -8.32 -1.88 3.57
C LEU A 99 -9.05 -2.34 4.84
N GLU A 100 -10.00 -1.55 5.34
CA GLU A 100 -10.83 -1.92 6.49
C GLU A 100 -11.69 -3.15 6.21
N GLN A 101 -12.40 -3.18 5.07
CA GLN A 101 -13.16 -4.35 4.63
C GLN A 101 -12.26 -5.58 4.52
N PHE A 102 -11.07 -5.41 3.93
CA PHE A 102 -10.13 -6.51 3.82
C PHE A 102 -9.60 -6.99 5.19
N CYS A 103 -9.54 -6.11 6.19
CA CYS A 103 -9.22 -6.51 7.57
C CYS A 103 -10.31 -7.36 8.22
N GLU A 104 -11.58 -7.18 7.82
CA GLU A 104 -12.70 -7.99 8.31
C GLU A 104 -12.74 -9.36 7.62
N GLU A 105 -12.29 -9.45 6.37
CA GLU A 105 -12.31 -10.69 5.58
C GLU A 105 -11.09 -11.60 5.84
N CYS A 106 -9.95 -11.04 6.23
CA CYS A 106 -8.69 -11.78 6.37
C CYS A 106 -8.41 -12.15 7.83
N SER A 107 -8.50 -13.44 8.14
CA SER A 107 -8.26 -13.99 9.48
C SER A 107 -7.11 -15.01 9.47
N GLU A 108 -6.58 -15.28 10.66
CA GLU A 108 -5.58 -16.32 10.92
C GLU A 108 -6.19 -17.30 11.92
N GLU A 109 -6.06 -18.59 11.65
CA GLU A 109 -6.54 -19.67 12.52
C GLU A 109 -5.43 -20.72 12.67
N ILE A 110 -5.25 -21.18 13.91
CA ILE A 110 -4.33 -22.28 14.21
C ILE A 110 -5.10 -23.58 14.03
N VAL A 111 -4.72 -24.37 13.02
CA VAL A 111 -5.33 -25.67 12.75
C VAL A 111 -4.48 -26.77 13.38
N ASP A 112 -5.07 -27.56 14.27
CA ASP A 112 -4.42 -28.73 14.86
C ASP A 112 -4.25 -29.82 13.80
N THR A 113 -3.02 -30.30 13.64
CA THR A 113 -2.65 -31.35 12.69
C THR A 113 -2.92 -32.75 13.21
N GLY A 114 -3.24 -32.90 14.50
CA GLY A 114 -3.35 -34.20 15.17
C GLY A 114 -2.06 -35.01 15.04
N ASP A 115 -2.18 -36.32 14.76
CA ASP A 115 -1.04 -37.23 14.57
C ASP A 115 -0.44 -37.18 13.15
N VAL A 116 -0.88 -36.27 12.28
CA VAL A 116 -0.37 -36.17 10.91
C VAL A 116 1.03 -35.57 10.93
N THR A 117 2.02 -36.35 10.49
CA THR A 117 3.38 -35.84 10.28
C THR A 117 3.46 -35.12 8.93
N LEU A 118 3.32 -33.79 8.95
CA LEU A 118 3.46 -32.96 7.75
C LEU A 118 4.93 -32.70 7.45
N CYS A 119 5.36 -33.00 6.23
CA CYS A 119 6.65 -32.55 5.72
C CYS A 119 6.48 -31.21 4.99
N PRO A 120 7.42 -30.24 5.11
CA PRO A 120 7.33 -28.94 4.46
C PRO A 120 6.91 -28.93 2.98
N PRO A 121 7.41 -29.82 2.09
CA PRO A 121 6.99 -29.82 0.68
C PRO A 121 5.51 -30.20 0.45
N MET A 122 4.84 -30.85 1.41
CA MET A 122 3.41 -31.13 1.31
C MET A 122 2.55 -29.90 1.62
N LEU A 123 3.09 -28.94 2.39
CA LEU A 123 2.41 -27.69 2.75
C LEU A 123 2.46 -26.66 1.61
N ASP A 124 3.51 -26.67 0.79
CA ASP A 124 3.66 -25.74 -0.34
C ASP A 124 2.65 -25.96 -1.48
N SER A 125 1.88 -27.07 -1.44
CA SER A 125 0.87 -27.44 -2.44
C SER A 125 -0.57 -27.14 -2.02
N LEU A 126 -0.78 -26.60 -0.80
CA LEU A 126 -2.09 -26.15 -0.30
C LEU A 126 -2.31 -24.66 -0.62
#